data_AF-X1P9Y0-F1
#
_entry.id   AF-X1P9Y0-F1
#
_cell.length_a   1.000
_cell.length_b   1.000
_cell.length_c   1.000
_cell.angle_alpha   90.00
_cell.angle_beta   90.00
_cell.angle_gamma   90.00
#
_symmetry.space_group_name_H-M   'P 1'
#
loop_
_entity.id
_entity.type
_entity.pdbx_description
1 polymer ?
#
loop_
_entity_poly.entity_id
_entity_poly.type
_entity_poly.pdbx_seq_one_letter_code
_entity_poly.pdbx_strand_id
1 'polypeptide(L)'
;MLGEREWNMAASYSRELMVSIPQGTLIDIETTGLDRIHDEIVVFGYVQGSRLEIICRTSKDEEPFITQIAGLIPKLPKPFYAYN
;
A
#
# COMPACT_ATOMS: atom_id res chain seq x y z
N MET A 1 -28.83 17.36 6.93
CA MET A 1 -27.69 17.29 6.01
C MET A 1 -26.53 16.68 6.77
N LEU A 2 -26.33 15.37 6.63
CA LEU A 2 -25.12 14.71 7.12
C LEU A 2 -24.12 14.83 5.97
N GLY A 3 -22.99 15.49 6.23
CA GLY A 3 -21.88 15.57 5.28
C GLY A 3 -21.47 14.16 4.88
N GLU A 4 -21.25 13.97 3.59
CA GLU A 4 -20.70 12.75 3.03
C GLU A 4 -19.41 12.42 3.79
N ARG A 5 -19.46 11.39 4.62
CA ARG A 5 -18.22 10.78 5.12
C ARG A 5 -17.54 10.22 3.89
N GLU A 6 -16.40 10.78 3.51
CA GLU A 6 -15.47 10.09 2.64
C GLU A 6 -15.25 8.71 3.25
N TRP A 7 -15.79 7.68 2.60
CA TRP A 7 -15.45 6.31 2.96
C TRP A 7 -13.96 6.20 2.69
N ASN A 8 -13.15 6.13 3.76
CA ASN A 8 -11.74 5.81 3.62
C ASN A 8 -11.67 4.48 2.89
N MET A 9 -11.32 4.54 1.60
CA MET A 9 -11.32 3.40 0.67
C MET A 9 -10.20 2.39 0.98
N ALA A 10 -9.41 2.69 2.00
CA ALA A 10 -8.47 1.79 2.64
C ALA A 10 -8.30 2.14 4.13
N ALA A 11 -7.96 1.14 4.93
CA ALA A 11 -7.46 1.35 6.28
C ALA A 11 -5.93 1.46 6.21
N SER A 12 -5.35 2.45 6.88
CA SER A 12 -3.90 2.62 6.95
C SER A 12 -3.37 2.35 8.36
N TYR A 13 -2.17 1.77 8.42
CA TYR A 13 -1.40 1.60 9.63
C TYR A 13 0.02 2.16 9.40
N SER A 14 0.55 2.84 10.41
CA SER A 14 1.89 3.42 10.36
C SER A 14 2.67 3.12 11.64
N ARG A 15 3.97 2.90 11.51
CA ARG A 15 4.87 2.66 12.65
C ARG A 15 6.31 3.05 12.34
N GLU A 16 6.98 3.66 13.32
CA GLU A 16 8.44 3.83 13.30
C GLU A 16 9.14 2.52 13.70
N LEU A 17 10.14 2.14 12.91
CA LEU A 17 11.00 0.98 13.11
C LEU A 17 12.33 1.40 13.76
N MET A 18 12.97 0.44 14.43
CA MET A 18 14.30 0.62 15.02
C MET A 18 15.44 0.58 13.98
N VAL A 19 15.10 0.30 12.72
CA VAL A 19 16.02 0.18 11.59
C VAL A 19 15.49 1.03 10.44
N SER A 20 16.38 1.48 9.57
CA SER A 20 16.01 2.29 8.41
C SER A 20 16.58 1.73 7.12
N ILE A 21 15.93 2.08 6.01
CA ILE A 21 16.43 1.89 4.65
C ILE A 21 17.16 3.18 4.26
N PRO A 22 18.50 3.16 4.09
CA PRO A 22 19.27 4.38 3.85
C PRO A 22 18.94 5.10 2.54
N GLN A 23 18.57 4.35 1.51
CA GLN A 23 18.21 4.88 0.19
C GLN A 23 17.15 3.99 -0.44
N GLY A 24 16.09 4.58 -0.98
CA GLY A 24 15.02 3.89 -1.68
C GLY A 24 13.84 3.51 -0.78
N THR A 25 13.02 2.58 -1.26
CA THR A 25 11.81 2.11 -0.57
C THR A 25 11.73 0.59 -0.69
N LEU A 26 11.53 -0.12 0.42
CA LEU A 26 11.14 -1.53 0.39
C LEU A 26 9.63 -1.60 0.23
N ILE A 27 9.14 -2.40 -0.71
CA ILE A 27 7.73 -2.55 -1.04
C ILE A 27 7.38 -4.03 -0.96
N ASP A 28 6.18 -4.31 -0.49
CA ASP A 28 5.57 -5.64 -0.48
C ASP A 28 4.06 -5.57 -0.74
N ILE A 29 3.48 -6.68 -1.21
CA ILE A 29 2.05 -6.79 -1.50
C ILE A 29 1.46 -8.10 -0.99
N GLU A 30 0.20 -8.07 -0.58
CA GLU A 30 -0.58 -9.28 -0.29
C GLU A 30 -1.77 -9.36 -1.23
N THR A 31 -2.05 -10.57 -1.72
CA THR A 31 -3.11 -10.87 -2.68
C THR A 31 -4.14 -11.84 -2.11
N THR A 32 -5.32 -11.93 -2.73
CA THR A 32 -6.34 -12.94 -2.36
C THR A 32 -5.91 -14.38 -2.65
N GLY A 33 -4.93 -14.57 -3.53
CA GLY A 33 -4.40 -15.85 -3.97
C GLY A 33 -3.25 -15.69 -4.97
N LEU A 34 -3.03 -16.70 -5.82
CA LEU A 34 -1.88 -16.76 -6.76
C LEU A 34 -2.29 -16.70 -8.24
N ASP A 35 -3.59 -16.66 -8.56
CA ASP A 35 -4.08 -16.57 -9.92
C ASP A 35 -3.97 -15.14 -10.45
N ARG A 36 -3.14 -14.92 -11.46
CA ARG A 36 -2.84 -13.58 -12.00
C ARG A 36 -4.01 -12.90 -12.72
N ILE A 37 -5.08 -13.62 -13.02
CA ILE A 37 -6.26 -13.11 -13.73
C ILE A 37 -7.39 -12.81 -12.74
N HIS A 38 -7.52 -13.62 -11.69
CA HIS A 38 -8.67 -13.58 -10.78
C HIS A 38 -8.35 -13.04 -9.39
N ASP A 39 -7.10 -13.19 -8.94
CA ASP A 39 -6.70 -12.71 -7.61
C ASP A 39 -6.25 -11.26 -7.65
N GLU A 40 -6.60 -10.55 -6.59
CA GLU A 40 -6.50 -9.10 -6.49
C GLU A 40 -5.55 -8.70 -5.36
N ILE A 41 -4.97 -7.50 -5.46
CA ILE A 41 -4.16 -6.91 -4.39
C ILE A 41 -5.10 -6.41 -3.28
N VAL A 42 -4.82 -6.85 -2.05
CA VAL A 42 -5.59 -6.49 -0.85
C VAL A 42 -4.78 -5.69 0.17
N VAL A 43 -3.45 -5.78 0.13
CA VAL A 43 -2.57 -4.99 0.98
C VAL A 43 -1.39 -4.47 0.18
N PHE A 44 -1.03 -3.22 0.41
CA PHE A 44 0.20 -2.60 -0.06
C PHE A 44 1.01 -2.11 1.15
N GLY A 45 2.19 -2.70 1.35
CA GLY A 45 3.11 -2.35 2.41
C GLY A 45 4.35 -1.67 1.86
N TYR A 46 4.88 -0.68 2.56
CA TYR A 46 6.19 -0.14 2.23
C TYR A 46 6.94 0.38 3.46
N VAL A 47 8.27 0.39 3.36
CA VAL A 47 9.16 1.03 4.32
C VAL A 47 9.98 2.10 3.60
N GLN A 48 9.92 3.34 4.10
CA GLN A 48 10.73 4.46 3.65
C GLN A 48 11.49 5.06 4.84
N GLY A 49 12.82 5.10 4.77
CA GLY A 49 13.62 5.43 5.95
C GLY A 49 13.31 4.43 7.07
N SER A 50 12.90 4.91 8.25
CA SER A 50 12.46 4.07 9.38
C SER A 50 10.95 3.85 9.46
N ARG A 51 10.16 4.40 8.52
CA ARG A 51 8.70 4.39 8.63
C ARG A 51 8.09 3.24 7.84
N LEU A 52 7.39 2.35 8.54
CA LEU A 52 6.53 1.31 7.97
C LEU A 52 5.13 1.86 7.74
N GLU A 53 4.62 1.70 6.53
CA GLU A 53 3.26 2.01 6.14
C GLU A 53 2.59 0.75 5.58
N ILE A 54 1.35 0.50 6.00
CA ILE A 54 0.52 -0.57 5.48
C ILE A 54 -0.82 0.03 5.07
N ILE A 55 -1.25 -0.24 3.85
CA ILE A 55 -2.53 0.20 3.30
C ILE A 55 -3.32 -1.06 2.96
N CYS A 56 -4.44 -1.27 3.66
CA CYS A 56 -5.32 -2.43 3.46
C CYS A 56 -6.60 -2.00 2.74
N ARG A 57 -6.95 -2.70 1.67
CA ARG A 57 -8.21 -2.49 0.94
C ARG A 57 -9.41 -2.74 1.86
N THR A 58 -10.35 -1.80 1.89
CA THR A 58 -11.62 -1.95 2.65
C THR A 58 -12.83 -2.07 1.76
N SER A 59 -12.71 -1.71 0.47
CA SER A 59 -13.73 -1.91 -0.55
C SER A 59 -13.73 -3.35 -1.08
N LYS A 60 -14.87 -3.77 -1.65
CA LYS A 60 -14.94 -4.99 -2.47
C LYS A 60 -14.27 -4.78 -3.82
N ASP A 61 -14.47 -3.61 -4.41
CA ASP A 61 -13.90 -3.26 -5.71
C ASP A 61 -12.40 -2.96 -5.57
N GLU A 62 -11.58 -3.55 -6.44
CA GLU A 62 -10.13 -3.39 -6.46
C GLU A 62 -9.69 -2.03 -7.06
N GLU A 63 -10.37 -1.56 -8.12
CA GLU A 63 -9.95 -0.39 -8.91
C GLU A 63 -9.64 0.86 -8.09
N PRO A 64 -10.45 1.25 -7.07
CA PRO A 64 -10.15 2.43 -6.26
C PRO A 64 -8.87 2.26 -5.44
N PHE A 65 -8.58 1.05 -4.96
CA PHE A 65 -7.38 0.72 -4.21
C PHE A 65 -6.13 0.77 -5.10
N ILE A 66 -6.22 0.22 -6.31
CA ILE A 66 -5.14 0.29 -7.31
C ILE A 66 -4.87 1.75 -7.71
N THR A 67 -5.92 2.55 -7.91
CA THR A 67 -5.80 3.98 -8.21
C THR A 67 -5.05 4.73 -7.10
N GLN A 68 -5.37 4.43 -5.84
CA GLN A 68 -4.68 4.99 -4.68
C GLN A 68 -3.19 4.63 -4.66
N ILE A 69 -2.85 3.34 -4.86
CA ILE A 69 -1.46 2.88 -4.91
C ILE A 69 -0.72 3.52 -6.09
N ALA A 70 -1.33 3.57 -7.27
CA ALA A 70 -0.75 4.18 -8.47
C ALA A 70 -0.44 5.68 -8.27
N GLY A 71 -1.27 6.41 -7.51
CA GLY A 71 -1.02 7.79 -7.15
C GLY A 71 0.06 7.99 -6.07
N LEU A 72 0.41 6.94 -5.33
CA LEU A 72 1.43 6.94 -4.28
C LEU A 72 2.82 6.57 -4.83
N ILE A 73 2.92 5.51 -5.63
CA ILE A 73 4.21 4.96 -6.11
C ILE A 73 5.16 6.03 -6.69
N PRO A 74 4.72 6.99 -7.54
CA PRO A 74 5.61 8.02 -8.09
C PRO A 74 6.24 8.95 -7.06
N LYS A 75 5.66 9.04 -5.85
CA LYS A 75 6.12 9.89 -4.75
C LYS A 75 7.12 9.18 -3.83
N LEU A 76 7.23 7.86 -3.94
CA LEU A 76 8.14 7.06 -3.11
C LEU A 76 9.59 7.18 -3.62
N PRO A 77 10.59 7.29 -2.73
CA PRO A 77 11.99 7.30 -3.13
C PRO A 77 12.42 6.01 -3.84
N LYS A 78 13.24 6.17 -4.87
CA LYS A 78 13.84 5.07 -5.63
C LYS A 78 15.28 4.78 -5.16
N PRO A 79 15.82 3.56 -5.36
CA PRO A 79 15.20 2.42 -6.04
C PRO A 79 14.11 1.75 -5.19
N PHE A 80 13.27 0.96 -5.84
CA PHE A 80 12.34 0.08 -5.16
C PHE A 80 13.00 -1.27 -4.94
N TYR A 81 12.97 -1.75 -3.70
CA TYR A 81 13.35 -3.10 -3.33
C TYR A 81 12.08 -3.90 -3.08
N ALA A 82 12.05 -5.12 -3.56
CA ALA A 82 11.03 -6.11 -3.27
C ALA A 82 11.74 -7.47 -3.19
N TYR A 83 11.08 -8.44 -2.57
CA TYR A 83 11.57 -9.82 -2.54
C TYR A 83 10.52 -10.72 -3.18
N ASN A 84 10.96 -11.49 -4.18
CA ASN A 84 10.13 -12.32 -5.06
C ASN A 84 9.28 -11.50 -6.04
#